data_AF-U1GJG9-F1
#
_entry.id   AF-U1GJG9-F1
#
_cell.length_a   1.000
_cell.length_b   1.000
_cell.length_c   1.000
_cell.angle_alpha   90.00
_cell.angle_beta   90.00
_cell.angle_gamma   90.00
#
_symmetry.space_group_name_H-M   'P 1'
#
loop_
_entity.id
_entity.type
_entity.pdbx_description
1 polymer ?
#
loop_
_entity_poly.entity_id
_entity_poly.type
_entity_poly.pdbx_seq_one_letter_code
_entity_poly.pdbx_strand_id
1 'polypeptide(L)'
;DRFGDGAIFAGIALYYTGPGDSTLWCGVALAALILSLVTSYVRAKAESLSMDAKMGIATRADRLLISLVAVEITGLARVGVLAHWFCWALPVGLCYLTVAGAITVGQRMTAVKRQSES
;
A
#
# COMPACT_ATOMS: atom_id res chain seq x y z
N ASP A 1 -11.27 -2.35 -8.09
CA ASP A 1 -10.23 -1.35 -7.77
C ASP A 1 -9.52 -1.70 -6.45
N ARG A 2 -10.19 -1.49 -5.32
CA ARG A 2 -9.69 -1.79 -3.95
C ARG A 2 -9.44 -3.28 -3.67
N PHE A 3 -10.24 -4.15 -4.30
CA PHE A 3 -10.03 -5.59 -4.27
C PHE A 3 -8.70 -6.02 -4.91
N GLY A 4 -8.21 -5.28 -5.91
CA GLY A 4 -6.93 -5.57 -6.55
C GLY A 4 -5.76 -5.30 -5.61
N ASP A 5 -5.72 -4.10 -5.01
CA ASP A 5 -4.72 -3.77 -3.98
C ASP A 5 -4.80 -4.73 -2.78
N GLY A 6 -6.02 -5.04 -2.33
CA GLY A 6 -6.25 -5.98 -1.23
C GLY A 6 -5.71 -7.37 -1.53
N ALA A 7 -5.94 -7.89 -2.75
CA ALA A 7 -5.41 -9.18 -3.17
C ALA A 7 -3.88 -9.20 -3.24
N ILE A 8 -3.27 -8.11 -3.73
CA ILE A 8 -1.81 -7.97 -3.80
C ILE A 8 -1.20 -8.00 -2.40
N PHE A 9 -1.66 -7.15 -1.49
CA PHE A 9 -1.09 -7.10 -0.14
C PHE A 9 -1.40 -8.36 0.68
N ALA A 10 -2.57 -8.99 0.49
CA ALA A 10 -2.87 -10.27 1.11
C ALA A 10 -1.96 -11.39 0.60
N GLY A 11 -1.70 -11.44 -0.72
CA GLY A 11 -0.75 -12.39 -1.31
C GLY A 11 0.67 -12.19 -0.79
N ILE A 12 1.12 -10.94 -0.65
CA ILE A 12 2.43 -10.62 -0.07
C ILE A 12 2.50 -11.04 1.40
N ALA A 13 1.45 -10.82 2.18
CA ALA A 13 1.39 -11.28 3.57
C ALA A 13 1.50 -12.81 3.67
N LEU A 14 0.73 -13.54 2.84
CA LEU A 14 0.79 -15.01 2.78
C LEU A 14 2.18 -15.51 2.36
N TYR A 15 2.84 -14.82 1.43
CA TYR A 15 4.21 -15.14 1.05
C TYR A 15 5.19 -15.05 2.23
N TYR A 16 5.09 -13.99 3.05
CA TYR A 16 5.95 -13.83 4.22
C TYR A 16 5.61 -14.75 5.39
N THR A 17 4.42 -15.37 5.40
CA THR A 17 4.12 -16.48 6.31
C THR A 17 4.70 -17.82 5.89
N GLY A 18 5.14 -17.94 4.63
CA GLY A 18 5.72 -19.17 4.09
C GLY A 18 7.13 -18.91 3.55
N PRO A 19 7.35 -18.90 2.22
CA PRO A 19 8.69 -18.81 1.64
C PRO A 19 9.51 -17.57 2.01
N GLY A 20 8.86 -16.46 2.38
CA GLY A 20 9.54 -15.24 2.81
C GLY A 20 10.02 -15.26 4.27
N ASP A 21 9.44 -16.15 5.08
CA ASP A 21 9.72 -16.41 6.50
C ASP A 21 10.09 -15.15 7.32
N SER A 22 9.21 -14.16 7.33
CA SER A 22 9.44 -12.93 8.08
C SER A 22 8.16 -12.35 8.64
N THR A 23 7.98 -12.53 9.96
CA THR A 23 6.86 -11.96 10.71
C THR A 23 6.82 -10.43 10.62
N LEU A 24 7.99 -9.79 10.57
CA LEU A 24 8.10 -8.33 10.44
C LEU A 24 7.51 -7.86 9.10
N TRP A 25 7.96 -8.43 7.97
CA TRP A 25 7.48 -8.02 6.65
C TRP A 25 6.03 -8.44 6.39
N CYS A 26 5.57 -9.55 6.98
CA CYS A 26 4.16 -9.90 7.03
C CYS A 26 3.35 -8.79 7.73
N GLY A 27 3.79 -8.34 8.90
CA GLY A 27 3.16 -7.23 9.63
C GLY A 27 3.11 -5.93 8.82
N VAL A 28 4.18 -5.59 8.11
CA VAL A 28 4.21 -4.41 7.22
C VAL A 28 3.24 -4.56 6.05
N ALA A 29 3.16 -5.74 5.44
CA ALA A 29 2.21 -6.01 4.36
C ALA A 29 0.75 -5.87 4.83
N LEU A 30 0.44 -6.36 6.04
CA LEU A 30 -0.87 -6.17 6.67
C LEU A 30 -1.15 -4.69 6.97
N ALA A 31 -0.17 -3.93 7.44
CA ALA A 31 -0.32 -2.48 7.64
C ALA A 31 -0.62 -1.75 6.32
N ALA A 32 0.09 -2.07 5.24
CA ALA A 32 -0.17 -1.54 3.91
C ALA A 32 -1.59 -1.87 3.42
N LEU A 33 -2.05 -3.12 3.65
CA LEU A 33 -3.41 -3.56 3.35
C LEU A 33 -4.44 -2.71 4.09
N ILE A 34 -4.29 -2.55 5.41
CA ILE A 34 -5.21 -1.76 6.24
C ILE A 34 -5.24 -0.31 5.78
N LEU A 35 -4.09 0.31 5.51
CA LEU A 35 -4.03 1.69 5.03
C LEU A 35 -4.73 1.87 3.67
N SER A 36 -4.60 0.89 2.76
CA SER A 36 -5.33 0.89 1.49
C SER A 36 -6.86 0.88 1.70
N LEU A 37 -7.35 0.12 2.69
CA LEU A 37 -8.77 0.10 3.07
C LEU A 37 -9.20 1.40 3.77
N VAL A 38 -8.35 1.98 4.62
CA VAL A 38 -8.66 3.22 5.34
C VAL A 38 -8.73 4.42 4.40
N THR A 39 -7.78 4.60 3.47
CA THR A 39 -7.86 5.69 2.47
C THR A 39 -9.18 5.66 1.71
N SER A 40 -9.63 4.44 1.41
CA SER A 40 -10.85 4.10 0.72
C SER A 40 -12.10 4.42 1.54
N TYR A 41 -12.09 4.10 2.83
CA TYR A 41 -13.15 4.44 3.78
C TYR A 41 -13.27 5.95 4.01
N VAL A 42 -12.15 6.65 4.26
CA VAL A 42 -12.13 8.10 4.49
C VAL A 42 -12.79 8.85 3.34
N ARG A 43 -12.48 8.45 2.10
CA ARG A 43 -13.12 9.05 0.92
C ARG A 43 -14.63 8.80 0.88
N ALA A 44 -15.06 7.55 1.09
CA ALA A 44 -16.49 7.22 1.09
C ALA A 44 -17.24 7.97 2.20
N LYS A 45 -16.60 8.13 3.38
CA LYS A 45 -17.16 8.89 4.49
C LYS A 45 -17.26 10.39 4.18
N ALA A 46 -16.25 10.98 3.55
CA ALA A 46 -16.30 12.37 3.11
C ALA A 46 -17.42 12.60 2.10
N GLU A 47 -17.53 11.74 1.08
CA GLU A 47 -18.59 11.79 0.07
C GLU A 47 -19.99 11.68 0.72
N SER A 48 -20.16 10.88 1.77
CA SER A 48 -21.42 10.78 2.53
C SER A 48 -21.79 12.04 3.33
N LEU A 49 -20.80 12.91 3.60
CA LEU A 49 -20.97 14.19 4.30
C LEU A 49 -21.03 15.37 3.32
N SER A 50 -21.18 15.11 2.01
CA SER A 50 -21.11 16.12 0.94
C SER A 50 -19.78 16.90 0.91
N MET A 51 -18.69 16.29 1.40
CA MET A 51 -17.33 16.83 1.43
C MET A 51 -16.44 16.12 0.39
N ASP A 52 -15.45 16.82 -0.19
CA ASP A 52 -14.53 16.24 -1.18
C ASP A 52 -13.18 15.86 -0.54
N ALA A 53 -12.79 14.58 -0.71
CA ALA A 53 -11.51 14.03 -0.26
C ALA A 53 -10.72 13.38 -1.40
N LYS A 54 -10.70 13.99 -2.59
CA LYS A 54 -9.92 13.53 -3.76
C LYS A 54 -8.40 13.66 -3.65
N MET A 55 -7.89 14.40 -2.67
CA MET A 55 -6.44 14.64 -2.53
C MET A 55 -5.64 13.38 -2.14
N GLY A 56 -4.36 13.33 -2.54
CA GLY A 56 -3.39 12.31 -2.15
C GLY A 56 -2.12 12.32 -3.02
N ILE A 57 -0.94 12.19 -2.40
CA ILE A 57 0.37 12.14 -3.11
C ILE A 57 0.54 10.86 -3.94
N ALA A 58 0.05 9.72 -3.44
CA ALA A 58 0.19 8.45 -4.13
C ALA A 58 -1.01 8.21 -5.05
N THR A 59 -0.79 8.31 -6.38
CA THR A 59 -1.84 7.96 -7.32
C THR A 59 -2.08 6.44 -7.31
N ARG A 60 -3.25 6.02 -7.79
CA ARG A 60 -3.60 4.60 -7.88
C ARG A 60 -2.61 3.82 -8.75
N ALA A 61 -2.24 4.39 -9.89
CA ALA A 61 -1.34 3.76 -10.84
C ALA A 61 0.04 3.51 -10.23
N ASP A 62 0.55 4.48 -9.47
CA ASP A 62 1.86 4.36 -8.82
C ASP A 62 1.90 3.20 -7.82
N ARG A 63 0.85 3.03 -6.99
CA ARG A 63 0.83 1.93 -6.02
C ARG A 63 0.82 0.57 -6.69
N LEU A 64 0.01 0.42 -7.74
CA LEU A 64 -0.08 -0.82 -8.53
C LEU A 64 1.25 -1.14 -9.21
N LEU A 65 1.86 -0.14 -9.85
CA LEU A 65 3.15 -0.28 -10.50
C LEU A 65 4.23 -0.68 -9.49
N ILE A 66 4.35 0.04 -8.38
CA ILE A 66 5.39 -0.20 -7.37
C ILE A 66 5.22 -1.57 -6.73
N SER A 67 3.99 -1.95 -6.37
CA SER A 67 3.76 -3.27 -5.76
C SER A 67 4.08 -4.41 -6.72
N LEU A 68 3.62 -4.36 -7.97
CA LEU A 68 3.88 -5.39 -8.97
C LEU A 68 5.36 -5.47 -9.33
N VAL A 69 6.01 -4.33 -9.58
CA VAL A 69 7.44 -4.28 -9.90
C VAL A 69 8.29 -4.80 -8.75
N ALA A 70 7.97 -4.44 -7.50
CA ALA A 70 8.70 -4.91 -6.34
C ALA A 70 8.55 -6.43 -6.13
N VAL A 71 7.36 -6.99 -6.37
CA VAL A 71 7.10 -8.44 -6.32
C VAL A 71 7.87 -9.17 -7.42
N GLU A 72 7.76 -8.71 -8.67
CA GLU A 72 8.43 -9.32 -9.83
C GLU A 72 9.95 -9.32 -9.68
N ILE A 73 10.55 -8.18 -9.32
CA ILE A 73 12.00 -8.06 -9.10
C ILE A 73 12.46 -9.04 -8.02
N THR A 74 11.71 -9.14 -6.91
CA THR A 74 12.06 -10.03 -5.80
C THR A 74 11.91 -11.50 -6.21
N GLY A 75 10.87 -11.84 -6.98
CA GLY A 75 10.66 -13.18 -7.53
C GLY A 75 11.79 -13.60 -8.46
N LEU A 76 12.15 -12.76 -9.42
CA LEU A 76 13.24 -12.99 -10.36
C LEU A 76 14.61 -13.09 -9.67
N ALA A 77 14.87 -12.28 -8.65
CA ALA A 77 16.09 -12.37 -7.84
C ALA A 77 16.17 -13.69 -7.06
N ARG A 78 15.03 -14.20 -6.58
CA ARG A 78 14.97 -15.47 -5.85
C ARG A 78 15.18 -16.69 -6.75
N VAL A 79 14.74 -16.64 -8.01
CA VAL A 79 14.98 -17.70 -9.00
C VAL A 79 16.41 -17.65 -9.57
N GLY A 80 17.19 -16.63 -9.22
CA GLY A 80 18.59 -16.47 -9.65
C GLY A 80 18.76 -15.80 -11.01
N VAL A 81 17.68 -15.23 -11.57
CA VAL A 81 17.73 -14.44 -12.82
C VAL A 81 18.36 -13.08 -12.57
N LEU A 82 18.09 -12.48 -11.41
CA LEU A 82 18.67 -11.21 -10.96
C LEU A 82 19.64 -11.43 -9.79
N ALA A 83 20.53 -10.46 -9.58
CA ALA A 83 21.49 -10.51 -8.49
C ALA A 83 20.78 -10.49 -7.11
N HIS A 84 21.31 -11.25 -6.15
CA HIS A 84 20.63 -11.54 -4.87
C HIS A 84 20.25 -10.30 -4.04
N TRP A 85 20.98 -9.19 -4.17
CA TRP A 85 20.65 -7.92 -3.51
C TRP A 85 19.27 -7.37 -3.89
N PHE A 86 18.71 -7.73 -5.05
CA PHE A 86 17.37 -7.34 -5.47
C PHE A 86 16.24 -7.99 -4.65
N CYS A 87 16.53 -8.97 -3.78
CA CYS A 87 15.54 -9.49 -2.83
C CYS A 87 14.98 -8.42 -1.88
N TRP A 88 15.71 -7.30 -1.70
CA TRP A 88 15.27 -6.16 -0.89
C TRP A 88 14.22 -5.27 -1.58
N ALA A 89 13.91 -5.50 -2.86
CA ALA A 89 12.95 -4.69 -3.60
C ALA A 89 11.54 -4.75 -2.97
N LEU A 90 11.06 -5.93 -2.59
CA LEU A 90 9.75 -6.11 -1.96
C LEU A 90 9.67 -5.45 -0.56
N PRO A 91 10.62 -5.65 0.37
CA PRO A 91 10.70 -4.90 1.61
C PRO A 91 10.67 -3.38 1.44
N VAL A 92 11.50 -2.85 0.52
CA VAL A 92 11.59 -1.40 0.27
C VAL A 92 10.28 -0.88 -0.32
N GLY A 93 9.69 -1.61 -1.28
CA GLY A 93 8.39 -1.29 -1.86
C GLY A 93 7.28 -1.27 -0.81
N LEU A 94 7.25 -2.25 0.09
CA LEU A 94 6.28 -2.30 1.19
C LEU A 94 6.42 -1.11 2.15
N CYS A 95 7.64 -0.76 2.55
CA CYS A 95 7.89 0.42 3.38
C CYS A 95 7.37 1.68 2.69
N TYR A 96 7.73 1.87 1.42
CA TYR A 96 7.27 3.01 0.63
C TYR A 96 5.74 3.08 0.57
N LEU A 97 5.09 1.97 0.20
CA LEU A 97 3.62 1.92 0.07
C LEU A 97 2.91 2.17 1.39
N THR A 98 3.45 1.65 2.49
CA THR A 98 2.91 1.86 3.84
C THR A 98 3.02 3.33 4.23
N VAL A 99 4.19 3.94 4.07
CA VAL A 99 4.41 5.36 4.42
C VAL A 99 3.57 6.28 3.53
N ALA A 100 3.59 6.06 2.21
CA ALA A 100 2.80 6.83 1.26
C ALA A 100 1.29 6.70 1.52
N GLY A 101 0.83 5.50 1.90
CA GLY A 101 -0.54 5.23 2.33
C GLY A 101 -0.91 6.03 3.57
N ALA A 102 -0.08 6.00 4.62
CA ALA A 102 -0.31 6.73 5.86
C ALA A 102 -0.38 8.25 5.64
N ILE A 103 0.55 8.79 4.85
CA ILE A 103 0.56 10.21 4.47
C ILE A 103 -0.74 10.57 3.73
N THR A 104 -1.16 9.73 2.78
CA THR A 104 -2.39 9.97 2.00
C THR A 104 -3.64 9.96 2.89
N VAL A 105 -3.71 9.06 3.88
CA VAL A 105 -4.80 9.07 4.88
C VAL A 105 -4.82 10.39 5.64
N GLY A 106 -3.66 10.83 6.14
CA GLY A 106 -3.54 12.10 6.87
C GLY A 106 -3.99 13.30 6.03
N GLN A 107 -3.52 13.38 4.78
CA GLN A 107 -3.92 14.44 3.84
C GLN A 107 -5.44 14.49 3.63
N ARG A 108 -6.08 13.33 3.46
CA ARG A 108 -7.55 13.26 3.30
C ARG A 108 -8.28 13.68 4.56
N MET A 109 -7.83 13.22 5.73
CA MET A 109 -8.44 13.59 7.01
C MET A 109 -8.33 15.10 7.28
N THR A 110 -7.16 15.71 7.02
CA THR A 110 -6.97 17.15 7.19
C THR A 110 -7.80 17.97 6.20
N ALA A 111 -7.94 17.50 4.95
CA ALA A 111 -8.80 18.15 3.96
C ALA A 111 -10.28 18.15 4.38
N VAL A 112 -10.79 17.02 4.88
CA VAL A 112 -12.15 16.90 5.40
C VAL A 112 -12.35 17.81 6.62
N LYS A 113 -11.38 17.84 7.55
CA LYS A 113 -11.44 18.71 8.73
C LYS A 113 -11.57 20.19 8.33
N ARG A 114 -10.76 20.66 7.39
CA ARG A 114 -10.84 22.05 6.89
C ARG A 114 -12.19 22.40 6.26
N GLN A 115 -12.81 21.48 5.53
CA GLN A 115 -14.13 21.69 4.92
C GLN A 115 -15.27 21.67 5.95
N SER A 116 -15.10 20.97 7.07
CA SER A 116 -16.09 20.99 8.16
C SER A 116 -16.07 22.27 9.00
N GLU A 117 -14.96 23.01 8.96
CA GLU A 117 -14.76 24.27 9.70
C GLU A 117 -15.16 25.51 8.88
N SER A 118 -15.49 25.36 7.59
CA SER A 118 -15.96 26.42 6.69
C SER A 118 -17.47 26.39 6.50
#